data_AF-A0A9D5RXP8-F1
#
_entry.id   AF-A0A9D5RXP8-F1
#
_cell.length_a   1.000
_cell.length_b   1.000
_cell.length_c   1.000
_cell.angle_alpha   90.00
_cell.angle_beta   90.00
_cell.angle_gamma   90.00
#
_symmetry.space_group_name_H-M   'P 1'
#
loop_
_entity.id
_entity.type
_entity.pdbx_description
1 polymer ?
#
loop_
_entity_poly.entity_id
_entity_poly.type
_entity_poly.pdbx_seq_one_letter_code
_entity_poly.pdbx_strand_id
1 'polypeptide(L)'
;MNLKYTNRWYTSQVSDDLSDYVVIDVTSRVLRDREFMKDHPGFHKDVSPFYLGPLVTSDGLKCHIFEHFWQASKVFPCHLVCDELTDEFFSWRKSWYDMEKVKNKTESRRPHSLLGYKDKDCLFSVFYEDGEYKRLTYVEARKKMYIPEYAKLIVKTESYKWIKSLYDSGKKIALVDFDGYNYYYDTAKEKLYNSYVNRVKYPSVSKSDYLNLDSMKKVIDCGFTPAGHSFIIKMLLEGDIEVVGDQVIDHIHALDIKERKPLSLLPQGGYHELGI
;
A
#
# COMPACT_ATOMS: atom_id res chain seq x y z
N MET A 1 4.16 -23.81 4.53
CA MET A 1 4.15 -22.37 4.84
C MET A 1 3.05 -22.11 5.86
N ASN A 2 3.35 -21.35 6.92
CA ASN A 2 2.37 -21.00 7.96
C ASN A 2 1.52 -19.79 7.59
N LEU A 3 1.75 -19.17 6.43
CA LEU A 3 1.02 -18.01 5.98
C LEU A 3 0.44 -18.26 4.58
N LYS A 4 -0.88 -18.08 4.45
CA LYS A 4 -1.61 -18.11 3.18
C LYS A 4 -2.20 -16.73 2.92
N TYR A 5 -2.33 -16.41 1.63
CA TYR A 5 -2.99 -15.20 1.17
C TYR A 5 -4.12 -15.55 0.22
N THR A 6 -5.30 -14.97 0.43
CA THR A 6 -6.47 -15.29 -0.38
C THR A 6 -7.38 -14.08 -0.57
N ASN A 7 -8.16 -14.11 -1.63
CA ASN A 7 -9.29 -13.19 -1.77
C ASN A 7 -10.51 -13.80 -1.11
N ARG A 8 -11.39 -12.95 -0.60
CA ARG A 8 -12.72 -13.37 -0.20
C ARG A 8 -13.54 -14.04 -1.31
N TRP A 9 -13.37 -13.65 -2.58
CA TRP A 9 -14.03 -14.36 -3.69
C TRP A 9 -13.55 -15.81 -3.81
N TYR A 10 -12.31 -16.07 -3.38
CA TYR A 10 -11.70 -17.38 -3.39
C TYR A 10 -12.04 -18.20 -2.14
N THR A 11 -12.31 -17.60 -0.98
CA THR A 11 -12.79 -18.38 0.20
C THR A 11 -14.13 -19.10 -0.05
N SER A 12 -14.92 -18.67 -1.03
CA SER A 12 -16.13 -19.38 -1.49
C SER A 12 -15.94 -20.22 -2.77
N GLN A 13 -14.76 -20.17 -3.42
CA GLN A 13 -14.52 -20.78 -4.74
C GLN A 13 -13.30 -21.70 -4.84
N VAL A 14 -12.42 -21.77 -3.84
CA VAL A 14 -11.35 -22.76 -3.82
C VAL A 14 -11.69 -23.88 -2.85
N SER A 15 -11.39 -25.10 -3.25
CA SER A 15 -11.22 -26.28 -2.42
C SER A 15 -10.04 -26.16 -1.44
N ASP A 16 -9.64 -24.94 -1.07
CA ASP A 16 -8.60 -24.72 -0.07
C ASP A 16 -9.19 -25.10 1.29
N ASP A 17 -8.75 -26.23 1.79
CA ASP A 17 -8.99 -26.59 3.18
C ASP A 17 -8.26 -25.57 4.08
N LEU A 18 -9.04 -24.63 4.61
CA LEU A 18 -8.61 -23.64 5.60
C LEU A 18 -9.04 -24.04 7.02
N SER A 19 -9.49 -25.29 7.23
CA SER A 19 -9.95 -25.75 8.55
C SER A 19 -8.88 -25.62 9.64
N ASP A 20 -7.60 -25.77 9.25
CA ASP A 20 -6.44 -25.62 10.12
C ASP A 20 -5.91 -24.17 10.25
N TYR A 21 -6.50 -23.21 9.55
CA TYR A 21 -6.00 -21.83 9.47
C TYR A 21 -6.81 -20.89 10.36
N VAL A 22 -6.11 -19.97 11.02
CA VAL A 22 -6.72 -18.75 11.56
C VAL A 22 -6.96 -17.80 10.39
N VAL A 23 -8.23 -17.64 10.00
CA VAL A 23 -8.63 -16.77 8.88
C VAL A 23 -8.82 -15.34 9.40
N ILE A 24 -8.07 -14.40 8.85
CA ILE A 24 -8.05 -13.00 9.30
C ILE A 24 -8.46 -12.10 8.12
N ASP A 25 -9.68 -11.56 8.15
CA ASP A 25 -10.14 -10.55 7.19
C ASP A 25 -9.53 -9.19 7.57
N VAL A 26 -8.54 -8.74 6.79
CA VAL A 26 -7.91 -7.43 6.99
C VAL A 26 -8.62 -6.32 6.21
N THR A 27 -9.81 -6.57 5.67
CA THR A 27 -10.62 -5.54 5.04
C THR A 27 -11.55 -4.88 6.05
N SER A 28 -12.18 -3.77 5.66
CA SER A 28 -13.24 -3.16 6.48
C SER A 28 -14.48 -4.06 6.65
N ARG A 29 -14.54 -5.24 6.02
CA ARG A 29 -15.65 -6.19 6.16
C ARG A 29 -15.51 -7.10 7.38
N VAL A 30 -14.38 -7.11 8.06
CA VAL A 30 -14.21 -7.78 9.37
C VAL A 30 -15.25 -7.32 10.39
N LEU A 31 -15.80 -6.12 10.22
CA LEU A 31 -16.97 -5.62 10.96
C LEU A 31 -18.20 -6.53 10.90
N ARG A 32 -18.26 -7.47 9.96
CA ARG A 32 -19.33 -8.47 9.85
C ARG A 32 -19.12 -9.66 10.80
N ASP A 33 -17.89 -9.90 11.23
CA ASP A 33 -17.57 -10.90 12.25
C ASP A 33 -17.69 -10.27 13.63
N ARG A 34 -18.89 -10.32 14.19
CA ARG A 34 -19.19 -9.67 15.48
C ARG A 34 -18.43 -10.31 16.64
N GLU A 35 -18.15 -11.61 16.57
CA GLU A 35 -17.48 -12.30 17.67
C GLU A 35 -16.00 -11.92 17.69
N PHE A 36 -15.34 -11.99 16.55
CA PHE A 36 -13.96 -11.52 16.41
C PHE A 36 -13.78 -10.07 16.87
N MET A 37 -14.73 -9.19 16.52
CA MET A 37 -14.67 -7.78 16.89
C MET A 37 -14.93 -7.51 18.37
N LYS A 38 -15.51 -8.44 19.14
CA LYS A 38 -15.61 -8.31 20.61
C LYS A 38 -14.24 -8.46 21.25
N ASP A 39 -13.45 -9.43 20.78
CA ASP A 39 -12.11 -9.71 21.30
C ASP A 39 -11.06 -8.74 20.76
N HIS A 40 -11.31 -8.17 19.57
CA HIS A 40 -10.41 -7.25 18.89
C HIS A 40 -11.10 -5.93 18.52
N PRO A 41 -11.53 -5.12 19.52
CA PRO A 41 -12.18 -3.85 19.26
C PRO A 41 -11.22 -2.92 18.50
N GLY A 42 -11.66 -2.41 17.36
CA GLY A 42 -10.86 -1.49 16.54
C GLY A 42 -10.01 -2.15 15.45
N PHE A 43 -9.98 -3.49 15.34
CA PHE A 43 -9.15 -4.20 14.36
C PHE A 43 -9.26 -3.65 12.94
N HIS A 44 -10.49 -3.46 12.47
CA HIS A 44 -10.77 -2.90 11.14
C HIS A 44 -10.18 -1.51 10.88
N LYS A 45 -9.88 -0.72 11.91
CA LYS A 45 -9.25 0.60 11.78
C LYS A 45 -7.74 0.47 11.73
N ASP A 46 -7.19 -0.33 12.63
CA ASP A 46 -5.75 -0.58 12.72
C ASP A 46 -5.16 -1.13 11.42
N VAL A 47 -5.90 -1.97 10.71
CA VAL A 47 -5.40 -2.62 9.47
C VAL A 47 -5.86 -1.95 8.19
N SER A 48 -6.57 -0.82 8.26
CA SER A 48 -7.20 -0.24 7.07
C SER A 48 -6.56 1.09 6.67
N PRO A 49 -6.22 1.27 5.38
CA PRO A 49 -5.62 2.51 4.88
C PRO A 49 -6.52 3.74 5.05
N PHE A 50 -7.83 3.56 5.26
CA PHE A 50 -8.80 4.63 5.52
C PHE A 50 -8.76 5.20 6.94
N TYR A 51 -8.00 4.58 7.85
CA TYR A 51 -7.91 5.00 9.24
C TYR A 51 -6.46 5.08 9.75
N LEU A 52 -5.51 4.42 9.08
CA LEU A 52 -4.09 4.58 9.36
C LEU A 52 -3.62 6.01 9.09
N GLY A 53 -2.75 6.50 9.97
CA GLY A 53 -2.21 7.85 9.97
C GLY A 53 -2.08 8.38 11.40
N PRO A 54 -1.64 9.63 11.59
CA PRO A 54 -1.13 10.53 10.56
C PRO A 54 0.29 10.12 10.09
N LEU A 55 0.73 10.69 8.97
CA LEU A 55 2.12 10.64 8.52
C LEU A 55 2.60 12.01 8.04
N VAL A 56 3.92 12.22 8.04
CA VAL A 56 4.57 13.43 7.50
C VAL A 56 5.30 13.03 6.23
N THR A 57 4.97 13.68 5.12
CA THR A 57 5.59 13.41 3.82
C THR A 57 6.96 14.05 3.71
N SER A 58 7.75 13.63 2.74
CA SER A 58 9.14 14.08 2.56
C SER A 58 9.28 15.57 2.23
N ASP A 59 8.23 16.23 1.75
CA ASP A 59 8.11 17.68 1.56
C ASP A 59 7.62 18.41 2.84
N GLY A 60 7.48 17.71 3.96
CA GLY A 60 7.08 18.28 5.26
C GLY A 60 5.58 18.44 5.47
N LEU A 61 4.74 18.05 4.51
CA LEU A 61 3.29 18.12 4.69
C LEU A 61 2.79 17.01 5.64
N LYS A 62 1.84 17.33 6.51
CA LYS A 62 1.16 16.34 7.34
C LYS A 62 -0.08 15.83 6.60
N CYS A 63 -0.21 14.52 6.48
CA CYS A 63 -1.42 13.87 5.99
C CYS A 63 -2.04 13.05 7.13
N HIS A 64 -3.31 13.28 7.42
CA HIS A 64 -3.98 12.60 8.53
C HIS A 64 -4.37 11.15 8.22
N ILE A 65 -4.51 10.80 6.93
CA ILE A 65 -5.06 9.51 6.48
C ILE A 65 -4.20 8.96 5.36
N PHE A 66 -3.70 7.74 5.53
CA PHE A 66 -2.82 7.07 4.58
C PHE A 66 -3.45 6.91 3.19
N GLU A 67 -4.74 6.56 3.07
CA GLU A 67 -5.43 6.49 1.77
C GLU A 67 -5.43 7.86 1.07
N HIS A 68 -5.58 8.96 1.80
CA HIS A 68 -5.51 10.31 1.22
C HIS A 68 -4.09 10.65 0.77
N PHE A 69 -3.08 10.27 1.56
CA PHE A 69 -1.67 10.35 1.15
C PHE A 69 -1.44 9.66 -0.20
N TRP A 70 -1.90 8.42 -0.32
CA TRP A 70 -1.75 7.62 -1.54
C TRP A 70 -2.51 8.20 -2.72
N GLN A 71 -3.80 8.47 -2.56
CA GLN A 71 -4.65 8.87 -3.68
C GLN A 71 -4.38 10.31 -4.14
N ALA A 72 -4.08 11.22 -3.21
CA ALA A 72 -3.77 12.61 -3.53
C ALA A 72 -2.33 12.83 -4.02
N SER A 73 -1.51 11.77 -4.09
CA SER A 73 -0.24 11.79 -4.81
C SER A 73 -0.39 11.68 -6.33
N LYS A 74 -1.57 11.27 -6.82
CA LYS A 74 -1.80 10.95 -8.24
C LYS A 74 -2.09 12.21 -9.05
N VAL A 75 -1.53 12.25 -10.26
CA VAL A 75 -1.66 13.36 -11.20
C VAL A 75 -2.57 12.96 -12.35
N PHE A 76 -3.47 13.87 -12.71
CA PHE A 76 -4.48 13.71 -13.75
C PHE A 76 -4.32 14.84 -14.79
N PRO A 77 -4.94 14.76 -15.97
CA PRO A 77 -4.75 15.77 -17.02
C PRO A 77 -4.98 17.22 -16.59
N CYS A 78 -5.93 17.51 -15.69
CA CYS A 78 -6.17 18.87 -15.17
C CYS A 78 -5.04 19.40 -14.28
N HIS A 79 -4.17 18.54 -13.77
CA HIS A 79 -3.07 18.90 -12.87
C HIS A 79 -1.81 19.34 -13.63
N LEU A 80 -1.85 19.39 -14.96
CA LEU A 80 -0.70 19.72 -15.80
C LEU A 80 -1.02 20.85 -16.77
N VAL A 81 -0.06 21.77 -16.93
CA VAL A 81 -0.02 22.76 -18.02
C VAL A 81 1.39 22.74 -18.58
N CYS A 82 1.53 22.51 -19.90
CA CYS A 82 2.83 22.40 -20.56
C CYS A 82 3.78 21.38 -19.90
N ASP A 83 3.23 20.27 -19.41
CA ASP A 83 3.95 19.22 -18.67
C ASP A 83 4.54 19.68 -17.32
N GLU A 84 4.05 20.78 -16.75
CA GLU A 84 4.40 21.23 -15.41
C GLU A 84 3.24 21.07 -14.44
N LEU A 85 3.54 20.73 -13.18
CA LEU A 85 2.52 20.63 -12.12
C LEU A 85 1.94 22.02 -11.84
N THR A 86 0.61 22.10 -11.79
CA THR A 86 -0.10 23.36 -11.53
C THR A 86 -0.21 23.64 -10.03
N ASP A 87 -0.42 24.91 -9.66
CA ASP A 87 -0.78 25.28 -8.28
C ASP A 87 -2.09 24.62 -7.82
N GLU A 88 -2.99 24.34 -8.77
CA GLU A 88 -4.23 23.60 -8.53
C GLU A 88 -3.95 22.19 -8.02
N PHE A 89 -2.94 21.49 -8.57
CA PHE A 89 -2.54 20.18 -8.06
C PHE A 89 -2.11 20.25 -6.59
N PHE A 90 -1.25 21.20 -6.23
CA PHE A 90 -0.76 21.34 -4.86
C PHE A 90 -1.88 21.74 -3.90
N SER A 91 -2.78 22.63 -4.33
CA SER A 91 -3.96 23.03 -3.56
C SER A 91 -4.92 21.85 -3.34
N TRP A 92 -5.19 21.08 -4.38
CA TRP A 92 -6.00 19.86 -4.30
C TRP A 92 -5.37 18.83 -3.36
N ARG A 93 -4.09 18.51 -3.54
CA ARG A 93 -3.36 17.56 -2.68
C ARG A 93 -3.40 17.98 -1.22
N LYS A 94 -3.13 19.26 -0.92
CA LYS A 94 -3.19 19.80 0.43
C LYS A 94 -4.60 19.67 1.03
N SER A 95 -5.64 19.96 0.26
CA SER A 95 -7.03 19.86 0.74
C SER A 95 -7.42 18.45 1.20
N TRP A 96 -6.87 17.41 0.55
CA TRP A 96 -7.03 16.02 0.99
C TRP A 96 -6.19 15.70 2.22
N TYR A 97 -4.95 16.21 2.28
CA TYR A 97 -4.07 15.98 3.42
C TYR A 97 -4.60 16.60 4.72
N ASP A 98 -5.23 17.76 4.63
CA ASP A 98 -5.86 18.47 5.75
C ASP A 98 -7.15 17.76 6.26
N MET A 99 -7.67 16.73 5.57
CA MET A 99 -8.85 16.02 6.03
C MET A 99 -8.52 15.07 7.20
N GLU A 100 -9.04 15.37 8.38
CA GLU A 100 -8.79 14.56 9.58
C GLU A 100 -9.53 13.21 9.61
N LYS A 101 -10.55 13.02 8.77
CA LYS A 101 -11.34 11.79 8.71
C LYS A 101 -11.93 11.51 7.33
N VAL A 102 -12.10 10.23 7.02
CA VAL A 102 -12.79 9.78 5.81
C VAL A 102 -14.29 10.10 5.93
N LYS A 103 -14.76 11.07 5.15
CA LYS A 103 -16.19 11.40 5.03
C LYS A 103 -16.95 10.34 4.25
N ASN A 104 -16.36 9.92 3.12
CA ASN A 104 -16.91 8.93 2.22
C ASN A 104 -15.78 8.03 1.72
N LYS A 105 -15.89 6.71 1.93
CA LYS A 105 -14.87 5.73 1.53
C LYS A 105 -14.74 5.63 0.00
N THR A 106 -15.83 5.79 -0.74
CA THR A 106 -15.82 5.76 -2.20
C THR A 106 -15.07 6.96 -2.75
N GLU A 107 -15.36 8.16 -2.25
CA GLU A 107 -14.65 9.39 -2.63
C GLU A 107 -13.19 9.35 -2.20
N SER A 108 -12.90 8.89 -0.97
CA SER A 108 -11.51 8.80 -0.50
C SER A 108 -10.68 7.80 -1.30
N ARG A 109 -11.30 6.72 -1.81
CA ARG A 109 -10.64 5.75 -2.70
C ARG A 109 -10.47 6.28 -4.11
N ARG A 110 -11.33 7.20 -4.54
CA ARG A 110 -11.37 7.72 -5.92
C ARG A 110 -11.59 9.22 -5.92
N PRO A 111 -10.70 10.02 -5.32
CA PRO A 111 -10.90 11.46 -5.21
C PRO A 111 -10.94 12.13 -6.59
N HIS A 112 -10.25 11.53 -7.56
CA HIS A 112 -10.22 11.94 -8.96
C HIS A 112 -11.58 11.82 -9.68
N SER A 113 -12.55 11.05 -9.17
CA SER A 113 -13.89 11.03 -9.77
C SER A 113 -14.63 12.36 -9.56
N LEU A 114 -14.27 13.11 -8.51
CA LEU A 114 -14.79 14.47 -8.29
C LEU A 114 -14.23 15.46 -9.31
N LEU A 115 -13.11 15.12 -9.95
CA LEU A 115 -12.49 15.87 -11.04
C LEU A 115 -12.96 15.38 -12.42
N GLY A 116 -13.87 14.40 -12.48
CA GLY A 116 -14.37 13.83 -13.74
C GLY A 116 -13.47 12.77 -14.39
N TYR A 117 -12.41 12.32 -13.72
CA TYR A 117 -11.49 11.31 -14.23
C TYR A 117 -11.81 9.90 -13.71
N LYS A 118 -11.15 8.88 -14.30
CA LYS A 118 -11.14 7.48 -13.85
C LYS A 118 -9.72 7.05 -13.47
N ASP A 119 -9.61 5.91 -12.79
CA ASP A 119 -8.31 5.33 -12.38
C ASP A 119 -7.33 5.19 -13.57
N LYS A 120 -7.84 4.86 -14.75
CA LYS A 120 -7.03 4.71 -15.99
C LYS A 120 -6.51 6.02 -16.57
N ASP A 121 -7.04 7.16 -16.12
CA ASP A 121 -6.64 8.49 -16.59
C ASP A 121 -5.53 9.08 -15.70
N CYS A 122 -5.10 8.36 -14.66
CA CYS A 122 -3.93 8.71 -13.85
C CYS A 122 -2.67 8.65 -14.72
N LEU A 123 -1.91 9.74 -14.75
CA LEU A 123 -0.70 9.87 -15.55
C LEU A 123 0.52 9.31 -14.81
N PHE A 124 0.68 9.70 -13.54
CA PHE A 124 1.75 9.27 -12.64
C PHE A 124 1.41 9.65 -11.19
N SER A 125 2.23 9.25 -10.23
CA SER A 125 2.24 9.78 -8.87
C SER A 125 3.42 10.72 -8.68
N VAL A 126 3.31 11.68 -7.76
CA VAL A 126 4.44 12.54 -7.37
C VAL A 126 4.99 12.16 -6.01
N PHE A 127 6.30 12.25 -5.87
CA PHE A 127 7.01 12.04 -4.61
C PHE A 127 8.14 13.05 -4.48
N TYR A 128 8.27 13.67 -3.31
CA TYR A 128 9.33 14.65 -3.07
C TYR A 128 10.61 13.94 -2.62
N GLU A 129 11.70 14.11 -3.35
CA GLU A 129 12.99 13.46 -3.09
C GLU A 129 14.11 14.40 -3.54
N ASP A 130 15.16 14.52 -2.72
CA ASP A 130 16.35 15.32 -3.02
C ASP A 130 16.07 16.80 -3.41
N GLY A 131 15.04 17.38 -2.80
CA GLY A 131 14.69 18.80 -3.01
C GLY A 131 13.70 19.06 -4.15
N GLU A 132 13.25 18.03 -4.87
CA GLU A 132 12.40 18.16 -6.06
C GLU A 132 11.28 17.11 -6.12
N TYR A 133 10.23 17.40 -6.89
CA TYR A 133 9.13 16.45 -7.13
C TYR A 133 9.47 15.49 -8.27
N LYS A 134 9.54 14.20 -7.96
CA LYS A 134 9.74 13.12 -8.93
C LYS A 134 8.41 12.57 -9.42
N ARG A 135 8.33 12.29 -10.72
CA ARG A 135 7.23 11.56 -11.34
C ARG A 135 7.51 10.07 -11.20
N LEU A 136 6.56 9.34 -10.64
CA LEU A 136 6.65 7.90 -10.40
C LEU A 136 5.57 7.19 -11.20
N THR A 137 5.96 6.14 -11.92
CA THR A 137 5.02 5.14 -12.42
C THR A 137 4.30 4.47 -11.25
N TYR A 138 3.22 3.74 -11.54
CA TYR A 138 2.46 3.03 -10.51
C TYR A 138 3.31 2.06 -9.67
N VAL A 139 4.24 1.32 -10.32
CA VAL A 139 5.15 0.39 -9.63
C VAL A 139 6.15 1.15 -8.75
N GLU A 140 6.77 2.20 -9.27
CA GLU A 140 7.70 3.03 -8.50
C GLU A 140 7.01 3.70 -7.30
N ALA A 141 5.80 4.22 -7.48
CA ALA A 141 5.01 4.83 -6.41
C ALA A 141 4.65 3.82 -5.33
N ARG A 142 4.31 2.58 -5.71
CA ARG A 142 4.07 1.51 -4.74
C ARG A 142 5.31 1.22 -3.90
N LYS A 143 6.48 1.09 -4.54
CA LYS A 143 7.75 0.77 -3.90
C LYS A 143 8.27 1.89 -3.02
N LYS A 144 8.18 3.14 -3.49
CA LYS A 144 8.72 4.32 -2.78
C LYS A 144 7.75 4.92 -1.76
N MET A 145 6.45 4.81 -1.98
CA MET A 145 5.43 5.50 -1.17
C MET A 145 4.52 4.51 -0.44
N TYR A 146 3.78 3.68 -1.16
CA TYR A 146 2.69 2.90 -0.56
C TYR A 146 3.20 1.86 0.44
N ILE A 147 4.11 0.98 0.01
CA ILE A 147 4.63 -0.10 0.85
C ILE A 147 5.37 0.46 2.07
N PRO A 148 6.34 1.37 1.93
CA PRO A 148 7.12 1.83 3.07
C PRO A 148 6.27 2.59 4.10
N GLU A 149 5.44 3.52 3.64
CA GLU A 149 4.65 4.36 4.56
C GLU A 149 3.54 3.56 5.24
N TYR A 150 2.91 2.61 4.54
CA TYR A 150 1.96 1.69 5.18
C TYR A 150 2.66 0.82 6.24
N ALA A 151 3.82 0.25 5.91
CA ALA A 151 4.60 -0.60 6.82
C ALA A 151 4.94 0.13 8.12
N LYS A 152 5.42 1.37 8.03
CA LYS A 152 5.73 2.21 9.20
C LYS A 152 4.52 2.46 10.11
N LEU A 153 3.33 2.59 9.53
CA LEU A 153 2.10 2.84 10.28
C LEU A 153 1.55 1.56 10.91
N ILE A 154 1.45 0.47 10.14
CA ILE A 154 0.79 -0.76 10.57
C ILE A 154 1.54 -1.43 11.73
N VAL A 155 2.88 -1.43 11.73
CA VAL A 155 3.68 -2.09 12.78
C VAL A 155 3.44 -1.50 14.19
N LYS A 156 2.94 -0.26 14.25
CA LYS A 156 2.66 0.46 15.50
C LYS A 156 1.30 0.07 16.11
N THR A 157 0.44 -0.62 15.37
CA THR A 157 -0.93 -0.96 15.79
C THR A 157 -1.01 -2.20 16.66
N GLU A 158 -2.02 -2.27 17.52
CA GLU A 158 -2.27 -3.46 18.35
C GLU A 158 -2.68 -4.66 17.51
N SER A 159 -3.46 -4.42 16.45
CA SER A 159 -3.87 -5.48 15.53
C SER A 159 -2.70 -6.16 14.82
N TYR A 160 -1.69 -5.39 14.38
CA TYR A 160 -0.49 -5.99 13.81
C TYR A 160 0.29 -6.81 14.85
N LYS A 161 0.46 -6.29 16.07
CA LYS A 161 1.14 -7.03 17.16
C LYS A 161 0.46 -8.37 17.44
N TRP A 162 -0.88 -8.39 17.42
CA TRP A 162 -1.65 -9.62 17.58
C TRP A 162 -1.48 -10.59 16.39
N ILE A 163 -1.55 -10.11 15.14
CA ILE A 163 -1.28 -10.96 13.96
C ILE A 163 0.14 -11.55 14.05
N LYS A 164 1.12 -10.72 14.43
CA LYS A 164 2.51 -11.14 14.59
C LYS A 164 2.66 -12.18 15.70
N SER A 165 1.98 -12.05 16.84
CA SER A 165 2.06 -13.06 17.90
C SER A 165 1.50 -14.41 17.48
N LEU A 166 0.42 -14.44 16.69
CA LEU A 166 -0.08 -15.67 16.09
C LEU A 166 0.98 -16.31 15.17
N TYR A 167 1.62 -15.51 14.32
CA TYR A 167 2.64 -15.98 13.39
C TYR A 167 3.86 -16.54 14.14
N ASP A 168 4.36 -15.79 15.12
CA ASP A 168 5.53 -16.15 15.94
C ASP A 168 5.26 -17.41 16.79
N SER A 169 3.99 -17.64 17.20
CA SER A 169 3.58 -18.87 17.89
C SER A 169 3.42 -20.10 16.96
N GLY A 170 3.73 -19.95 15.67
CA GLY A 170 3.67 -21.02 14.68
C GLY A 170 2.27 -21.35 14.17
N LYS A 171 1.27 -20.50 14.41
CA LYS A 171 -0.09 -20.71 13.89
C LYS A 171 -0.10 -20.58 12.37
N LYS A 172 -0.94 -21.38 11.71
CA LYS A 172 -1.27 -21.21 10.30
C LYS A 172 -2.25 -20.05 10.16
N ILE A 173 -1.91 -19.01 9.40
CA ILE A 173 -2.71 -17.80 9.22
C ILE A 173 -3.10 -17.67 7.75
N ALA A 174 -4.35 -17.31 7.48
CA ALA A 174 -4.83 -16.93 6.16
C ALA A 174 -5.27 -15.46 6.18
N LEU A 175 -4.50 -14.58 5.54
CA LEU A 175 -4.88 -13.17 5.38
C LEU A 175 -5.86 -13.03 4.21
N VAL A 176 -7.02 -12.43 4.47
CA VAL A 176 -8.06 -12.18 3.47
C VAL A 176 -8.12 -10.70 3.15
N ASP A 177 -8.01 -10.37 1.87
CA ASP A 177 -8.08 -8.99 1.37
C ASP A 177 -8.91 -8.91 0.09
N PHE A 178 -9.40 -7.71 -0.24
CA PHE A 178 -10.09 -7.41 -1.49
C PHE A 178 -9.14 -7.50 -2.69
N ASP A 179 -7.91 -7.01 -2.50
CA ASP A 179 -6.80 -7.16 -3.45
C ASP A 179 -6.06 -8.50 -3.23
N GLY A 180 -6.67 -9.37 -2.42
CA GLY A 180 -6.40 -10.79 -2.25
C GLY A 180 -6.20 -11.53 -3.55
N TYR A 181 -5.15 -12.32 -3.69
CA TYR A 181 -5.16 -13.45 -4.63
C TYR A 181 -4.06 -14.44 -4.29
N ASN A 182 -4.38 -15.72 -4.41
CA ASN A 182 -3.38 -16.75 -4.19
C ASN A 182 -2.52 -16.91 -5.46
N TYR A 183 -1.28 -16.46 -5.39
CA TYR A 183 -0.31 -16.56 -6.49
C TYR A 183 0.40 -17.93 -6.54
N TYR A 184 -0.08 -18.93 -5.81
CA TYR A 184 0.36 -20.32 -5.97
C TYR A 184 -0.63 -21.17 -6.78
N TYR A 185 -1.81 -20.64 -7.12
CA TYR A 185 -2.81 -21.36 -7.93
C TYR A 185 -2.96 -20.78 -9.33
N ASP A 186 -2.67 -21.61 -10.33
CA ASP A 186 -2.74 -21.23 -11.75
C ASP A 186 -4.13 -20.74 -12.16
N THR A 187 -5.19 -21.35 -11.63
CA THR A 187 -6.58 -20.97 -11.92
C THR A 187 -6.91 -19.57 -11.42
N ALA A 188 -6.35 -19.15 -10.27
CA ALA A 188 -6.55 -17.81 -9.74
C ALA A 188 -5.77 -16.76 -10.56
N LYS A 189 -4.54 -17.08 -10.94
CA LYS A 189 -3.73 -16.23 -11.83
C LYS A 189 -4.36 -16.11 -13.22
N GLU A 190 -4.92 -17.19 -13.76
CA GLU A 190 -5.57 -17.19 -15.07
C GLU A 190 -6.83 -16.31 -15.09
N LYS A 191 -7.69 -16.40 -14.06
CA LYS A 191 -8.83 -15.49 -13.90
C LYS A 191 -8.41 -14.02 -13.85
N LEU A 192 -7.34 -13.72 -13.12
CA LEU A 192 -6.79 -12.36 -13.05
C LEU A 192 -6.20 -11.90 -14.39
N TYR A 193 -5.46 -12.76 -15.08
CA TYR A 193 -4.95 -12.48 -16.42
C TYR A 193 -6.07 -12.20 -17.41
N ASN A 194 -7.14 -13.00 -17.41
CA ASN A 194 -8.29 -12.77 -18.27
C ASN A 194 -8.98 -11.42 -17.95
N SER A 195 -9.09 -11.05 -16.68
CA SER A 195 -9.57 -9.72 -16.28
C SER A 195 -8.65 -8.60 -16.76
N TYR A 196 -7.33 -8.82 -16.75
CA TYR A 196 -6.36 -7.89 -17.31
C TYR A 196 -6.51 -7.71 -18.82
N VAL A 197 -6.52 -8.80 -19.59
CA VAL A 197 -6.71 -8.78 -21.06
C VAL A 197 -7.96 -8.01 -21.45
N ASN A 198 -9.07 -8.25 -20.74
CA ASN A 198 -10.35 -7.57 -20.96
C ASN A 198 -10.28 -6.04 -20.71
N ARG A 199 -9.33 -5.56 -19.89
CA ARG A 199 -9.19 -4.13 -19.55
C ARG A 199 -8.30 -3.36 -20.53
N VAL A 200 -7.21 -3.96 -21.01
CA VAL A 200 -6.17 -3.20 -21.74
C VAL A 200 -6.21 -3.35 -23.26
N LYS A 201 -7.08 -4.22 -23.82
CA LYS A 201 -7.22 -4.54 -25.26
C LYS A 201 -5.95 -5.17 -25.90
N TYR A 202 -4.76 -4.70 -25.55
CA TYR A 202 -3.46 -5.22 -25.95
C TYR A 202 -2.60 -5.41 -24.69
N PRO A 203 -2.53 -6.64 -24.13
CA PRO A 203 -1.73 -6.91 -22.96
C PRO A 203 -0.24 -6.72 -23.25
N SER A 204 0.44 -5.91 -22.45
CA SER A 204 1.89 -5.69 -22.49
C SER A 204 2.68 -6.77 -21.74
N VAL A 205 2.00 -7.67 -21.02
CA VAL A 205 2.59 -8.81 -20.30
C VAL A 205 2.01 -10.08 -20.87
N SER A 206 2.86 -11.04 -21.24
CA SER A 206 2.40 -12.32 -21.77
C SER A 206 1.69 -13.14 -20.68
N LYS A 207 0.81 -14.07 -21.08
CA LYS A 207 0.14 -14.97 -20.14
C LYS A 207 1.17 -15.77 -19.33
N SER A 208 2.22 -16.28 -19.99
CA SER A 208 3.29 -17.02 -19.32
C SER A 208 3.99 -16.16 -18.26
N ASP A 209 4.35 -14.92 -18.57
CA ASP A 209 5.02 -14.03 -17.60
C ASP A 209 4.10 -13.72 -16.41
N TYR A 210 2.81 -13.55 -16.66
CA TYR A 210 1.81 -13.33 -15.60
C TYR A 210 1.61 -14.57 -14.71
N LEU A 211 1.57 -15.77 -15.30
CA LEU A 211 1.46 -17.00 -14.55
C LEU A 211 2.74 -17.30 -13.74
N ASN A 212 3.88 -16.79 -14.19
CA ASN A 212 5.19 -16.92 -13.54
C ASN A 212 5.44 -15.91 -12.40
N LEU A 213 4.40 -15.19 -11.92
CA LEU A 213 4.43 -14.41 -10.68
C LEU A 213 4.46 -15.35 -9.46
N ASP A 214 5.63 -15.93 -9.19
CA ASP A 214 5.88 -16.94 -8.15
C ASP A 214 6.55 -16.38 -6.89
N SER A 215 6.90 -15.09 -6.88
CA SER A 215 7.59 -14.44 -5.77
C SER A 215 6.99 -13.07 -5.44
N MET A 216 7.18 -12.64 -4.20
CA MET A 216 6.73 -11.34 -3.71
C MET A 216 7.31 -10.19 -4.56
N LYS A 217 8.60 -10.27 -4.88
CA LYS A 217 9.29 -9.30 -5.74
C LYS A 217 8.59 -9.15 -7.10
N LYS A 218 8.31 -10.27 -7.78
CA LYS A 218 7.63 -10.24 -9.08
C LYS A 218 6.24 -9.61 -9.01
N VAL A 219 5.50 -9.86 -7.91
CA VAL A 219 4.19 -9.24 -7.68
C VAL A 219 4.31 -7.73 -7.52
N ILE A 220 5.27 -7.26 -6.72
CA ILE A 220 5.51 -5.84 -6.48
C ILE A 220 5.93 -5.13 -7.78
N ASP A 221 6.78 -5.78 -8.58
CA ASP A 221 7.24 -5.33 -9.90
C ASP A 221 6.14 -5.33 -10.96
N CYS A 222 4.99 -5.98 -10.70
CA CYS A 222 3.89 -6.06 -11.65
C CYS A 222 2.94 -4.87 -11.50
N GLY A 223 2.91 -4.00 -12.52
CA GLY A 223 2.01 -2.85 -12.58
C GLY A 223 0.53 -3.18 -12.77
N PHE A 224 0.19 -4.43 -13.09
CA PHE A 224 -1.19 -4.86 -13.36
C PHE A 224 -1.83 -5.62 -12.22
N THR A 225 -0.99 -6.15 -11.33
CA THR A 225 -1.43 -6.98 -10.24
C THR A 225 -1.53 -6.13 -8.98
N PRO A 226 -2.71 -6.06 -8.35
CA PRO A 226 -2.87 -5.24 -7.16
C PRO A 226 -2.06 -5.85 -6.02
N ALA A 227 -1.35 -5.00 -5.27
CA ALA A 227 -0.68 -5.38 -4.05
C ALA A 227 -1.37 -4.63 -2.90
N GLY A 228 -2.41 -5.24 -2.36
CA GLY A 228 -3.18 -4.72 -1.23
C GLY A 228 -2.34 -4.65 0.05
N HIS A 229 -2.92 -4.07 1.10
CA HIS A 229 -2.23 -3.87 2.38
C HIS A 229 -1.89 -5.17 3.11
N SER A 230 -2.69 -6.22 2.91
CA SER A 230 -2.36 -7.59 3.36
C SER A 230 -1.04 -8.15 2.81
N PHE A 231 -0.63 -7.79 1.58
CA PHE A 231 0.68 -8.18 1.04
C PHE A 231 1.80 -7.60 1.90
N ILE A 232 1.65 -6.35 2.33
CA ILE A 232 2.62 -5.65 3.15
C ILE A 232 2.70 -6.30 4.54
N ILE A 233 1.55 -6.66 5.13
CA ILE A 233 1.52 -7.41 6.40
C ILE A 233 2.27 -8.74 6.23
N LYS A 234 2.05 -9.47 5.12
CA LYS A 234 2.78 -10.72 4.85
C LYS A 234 4.29 -10.50 4.73
N MET A 235 4.73 -9.48 3.98
CA MET A 235 6.14 -9.14 3.85
C MET A 235 6.78 -8.87 5.22
N LEU A 236 6.08 -8.14 6.08
CA LEU A 236 6.54 -7.86 7.45
C LEU A 236 6.62 -9.12 8.32
N LEU A 237 5.65 -10.03 8.21
CA LEU A 237 5.62 -11.28 8.99
C LEU A 237 6.74 -12.24 8.56
N GLU A 238 7.02 -12.33 7.27
CA GLU A 238 8.07 -13.21 6.73
C GLU A 238 9.47 -12.61 6.79
N GLY A 239 9.60 -11.34 7.19
CA GLY A 239 10.88 -10.64 7.24
C GLY A 239 11.41 -10.22 5.86
N ASP A 240 10.57 -10.20 4.83
CA ASP A 240 10.92 -9.63 3.52
C ASP A 240 11.23 -8.13 3.65
N ILE A 241 10.51 -7.45 4.54
CA ILE A 241 10.77 -6.08 4.95
C ILE A 241 10.71 -5.96 6.47
N GLU A 242 11.43 -4.98 7.00
CA GLU A 242 11.48 -4.68 8.43
C GLU A 242 11.36 -3.17 8.65
N VAL A 243 10.73 -2.75 9.75
CA VAL A 243 10.69 -1.34 10.16
C VAL A 243 11.63 -1.14 11.34
N VAL A 244 12.69 -0.35 11.15
CA VAL A 244 13.65 0.03 12.19
C VAL A 244 13.62 1.55 12.36
N GLY A 245 13.05 2.00 13.48
CA GLY A 245 12.76 3.42 13.68
C GLY A 245 11.76 3.92 12.64
N ASP A 246 12.15 4.93 11.85
CA ASP A 246 11.35 5.47 10.74
C ASP A 246 11.84 5.00 9.35
N GLN A 247 12.70 3.97 9.31
CA GLN A 247 13.21 3.38 8.08
C GLN A 247 12.60 2.01 7.82
N VAL A 248 12.43 1.70 6.53
CA VAL A 248 12.01 0.37 6.06
C VAL A 248 13.22 -0.27 5.40
N ILE A 249 13.66 -1.40 5.96
CA ILE A 249 14.73 -2.23 5.41
C ILE A 249 14.09 -3.26 4.49
N ASP A 250 14.60 -3.36 3.27
CA ASP A 250 14.09 -4.25 2.22
C ASP A 250 15.08 -5.39 1.99
N HIS A 251 14.83 -6.52 2.66
CA HIS A 251 15.73 -7.68 2.68
C HIS A 251 15.69 -8.49 1.39
N ILE A 252 14.66 -8.30 0.56
CA ILE A 252 14.46 -9.02 -0.71
C ILE A 252 14.74 -8.14 -1.94
N HIS A 253 15.19 -6.91 -1.74
CA HIS A 253 15.41 -5.92 -2.80
C HIS A 253 14.19 -5.75 -3.72
N ALA A 254 12.98 -5.81 -3.16
CA ALA A 254 11.75 -5.64 -3.92
C ALA A 254 11.30 -4.18 -4.06
N LEU A 255 11.81 -3.29 -3.21
CA LEU A 255 11.43 -1.88 -3.13
C LEU A 255 12.45 -0.95 -3.82
N ASP A 256 13.61 -1.46 -4.22
CA ASP A 256 14.72 -0.68 -4.80
C ASP A 256 15.11 0.54 -3.94
N ILE A 257 14.92 0.45 -2.62
CA ILE A 257 15.28 1.51 -1.69
C ILE A 257 16.80 1.51 -1.58
N LYS A 258 17.45 2.52 -2.16
CA LYS A 258 18.86 2.79 -1.86
C LYS A 258 18.98 2.98 -0.36
N GLU A 259 19.85 2.21 0.30
CA GLU A 259 20.16 2.41 1.72
C GLU A 259 20.44 3.90 1.95
N ARG A 260 19.53 4.59 2.64
CA ARG A 260 19.78 5.96 3.04
C ARG A 260 20.90 5.89 4.05
N LYS A 261 22.06 6.48 3.74
CA LYS A 261 23.08 6.73 4.75
C LYS A 261 22.39 7.36 5.96
N PRO A 262 22.57 6.82 7.18
CA PRO A 262 21.88 7.32 8.34
C PRO A 262 22.10 8.84 8.44
N LEU A 263 21.03 9.57 8.76
CA LEU A 263 21.02 11.04 8.85
C LEU A 263 21.90 11.57 10.00
N SER A 264 22.77 10.74 10.57
CA SER A 264 23.59 10.99 11.75
C SER A 264 24.88 11.78 11.48
N LEU A 265 25.05 12.36 10.29
CA LEU A 265 26.24 13.13 9.90
C LEU A 265 25.93 14.37 9.06
N LEU A 266 24.74 14.95 9.17
CA LEU A 266 24.63 16.37 8.81
C LEU A 266 25.38 17.14 9.90
N PRO A 267 26.47 17.87 9.58
CA PRO A 267 27.14 18.70 10.56
C PRO A 267 26.07 19.60 11.18
N GLN A 268 25.97 19.60 12.51
CA GLN A 268 25.17 20.60 13.19
C GLN A 268 25.76 21.95 12.78
N GLY A 269 25.10 22.60 11.81
CA GLY A 269 25.50 23.90 11.33
C GLY A 269 25.51 24.82 12.53
N GLY A 270 26.72 25.24 12.92
CA GLY A 270 26.90 26.27 13.91
C GLY A 270 26.09 27.47 13.46
N TYR A 271 25.16 27.91 14.30
CA TYR A 271 24.62 29.25 14.19
C TYR A 271 25.80 30.20 14.35
N HIS A 272 26.31 30.73 13.24
CA HIS A 272 27.11 31.94 13.29
C HIS A 272 26.18 33.05 13.78
N GLU A 273 26.42 33.50 15.02
CA GLU A 273 25.96 34.79 15.49
C GLU A 273 26.42 35.85 14.49
N LEU A 274 25.48 36.42 13.75
CA LEU A 274 25.70 37.66 13.03
C LEU A 274 25.71 38.76 14.09
N GLY A 275 26.91 39.07 14.59
CA GLY A 275 27.17 40.32 15.28
C GLY A 275 27.22 41.46 14.28
N ILE A 276 26.14 42.23 14.20
CA ILE A 276 26.14 43.67 13.92
C ILE A 276 25.09 44.30 14.84
#